data_AF-A0A9W4CK25-F1
#
_entry.id   AF-A0A9W4CK25-F1
#
_cell.length_a   1.000
_cell.length_b   1.000
_cell.length_c   1.000
_cell.angle_alpha   90.00
_cell.angle_beta   90.00
_cell.angle_gamma   90.00
#
_symmetry.space_group_name_H-M   'P 1'
#
loop_
_entity.id
_entity.type
_entity.pdbx_description
1 polymer ?
#
loop_
_entity_poly.entity_id
_entity_poly.type
_entity_poly.pdbx_seq_one_letter_code
_entity_poly.pdbx_strand_id
1 'polypeptide(L)'
;MKKLIDILEVINVPLIDCQGLLAFNLDAPETGSQIDAEAVEFRGWVLGKMSPAIAVEVVAQGRVLKTIAVNVPRPDVLISYPQVAEAGISGFRATLDLSKIIDQQDQLTIYGILRDQSLVKMAEVRVKLGSDSSIMGVALPQQDADSGLEGIQLKLQRIQADLERSKVFVHTVKTNLQNRT
;
A
#
# COMPACT_ATOMS: atom_id res chain seq x y z
N MET A 1 27.29 -9.07 4.58
CA MET A 1 26.89 -8.61 3.23
C MET A 1 25.51 -8.02 3.40
N LYS A 2 25.29 -6.80 2.91
CA LYS A 2 24.01 -6.11 3.04
C LYS A 2 23.02 -6.77 2.08
N LYS A 3 21.90 -7.27 2.57
CA LYS A 3 20.89 -7.92 1.73
C LYS A 3 19.93 -6.86 1.23
N LEU A 4 19.78 -6.72 -0.10
CA LEU A 4 18.85 -5.77 -0.70
C LEU A 4 17.62 -6.52 -1.21
N ILE A 5 16.45 -5.89 -1.14
CA ILE A 5 15.22 -6.41 -1.72
C ILE A 5 14.62 -5.39 -2.69
N ASP A 6 14.09 -5.88 -3.80
CA ASP A 6 13.32 -5.11 -4.76
C ASP A 6 11.83 -5.27 -4.46
N ILE A 7 11.13 -4.15 -4.34
CA ILE A 7 9.67 -4.13 -4.17
C ILE A 7 9.06 -4.25 -5.56
N LEU A 8 8.67 -5.46 -5.95
CA LEU A 8 8.13 -5.72 -7.28
C LEU A 8 6.77 -5.06 -7.49
N GLU A 9 5.92 -5.12 -6.47
CA GLU A 9 4.54 -4.66 -6.59
C GLU A 9 3.92 -4.42 -5.21
N VAL A 10 3.04 -3.42 -5.16
CA VAL A 10 2.18 -3.11 -4.01
C VAL A 10 0.75 -3.03 -4.51
N ILE A 11 -0.09 -3.99 -4.10
CA ILE A 11 -1.48 -4.12 -4.52
C ILE A 11 -2.36 -3.79 -3.32
N ASN A 12 -3.09 -2.69 -3.39
CA ASN A 12 -4.15 -2.39 -2.41
C ASN A 12 -5.40 -3.20 -2.75
N VAL A 13 -5.97 -3.86 -1.75
CA VAL A 13 -7.23 -4.58 -1.90
C VAL A 13 -8.35 -3.55 -2.14
N PRO A 14 -9.20 -3.72 -3.16
CA PRO A 14 -10.32 -2.84 -3.39
C PRO A 14 -11.20 -2.71 -2.15
N LEU A 15 -11.65 -1.50 -1.81
CA LEU A 15 -12.51 -1.27 -0.63
C LEU A 15 -13.82 -2.06 -0.66
N ILE A 16 -14.31 -2.43 -1.86
CA ILE A 16 -15.49 -3.29 -2.02
C ILE A 16 -15.27 -4.69 -1.42
N ASP A 17 -14.02 -5.17 -1.42
CA ASP A 17 -13.61 -6.45 -0.85
C ASP A 17 -13.19 -6.31 0.63
N CYS A 18 -13.10 -5.07 1.14
CA CYS A 18 -12.71 -4.73 2.51
C CYS A 18 -13.92 -4.26 3.33
N GLN A 19 -14.94 -5.10 3.53
CA GLN A 19 -16.23 -4.69 4.12
C GLN A 19 -16.12 -3.94 5.46
N GLY A 20 -15.05 -4.18 6.24
CA GLY A 20 -14.80 -3.52 7.52
C GLY A 20 -14.04 -2.18 7.44
N LEU A 21 -13.48 -1.81 6.29
CA LEU A 21 -12.66 -0.60 6.13
C LEU A 21 -13.43 0.50 5.39
N LEU A 22 -13.28 1.73 5.87
CA LEU A 22 -13.81 2.91 5.21
C LEU A 22 -12.83 3.40 4.13
N ALA A 23 -11.56 3.51 4.51
CA ALA A 23 -10.49 3.98 3.65
C ALA A 23 -9.15 3.56 4.26
N PHE A 24 -8.13 3.40 3.43
CA PHE A 24 -6.76 3.16 3.88
C PHE A 24 -5.77 3.54 2.78
N ASN A 25 -4.51 3.71 3.15
CA ASN A 25 -3.41 3.79 2.21
C ASN A 25 -2.15 3.16 2.80
N LEU A 26 -1.37 2.50 1.94
CA LEU A 26 0.00 2.11 2.24
C LEU A 26 0.92 3.12 1.54
N ASP A 27 1.61 3.94 2.33
CA ASP A 27 2.55 4.96 1.85
C ASP A 27 3.93 4.37 1.55
N ALA A 28 4.35 3.36 2.32
CA ALA A 28 5.60 2.63 2.13
C ALA A 28 5.42 1.15 2.53
N PRO A 29 6.07 0.21 1.85
CA PRO A 29 7.08 0.40 0.78
C PRO A 29 6.47 0.82 -0.58
N GLU A 30 7.31 1.35 -1.47
CA GLU A 30 6.90 1.80 -2.81
C GLU A 30 7.32 0.81 -3.90
N THR A 31 6.46 0.57 -4.89
CA THR A 31 6.77 -0.30 -6.04
C THR A 31 7.97 0.24 -6.82
N GLY A 32 8.89 -0.65 -7.20
CA GLY A 32 10.10 -0.35 -7.95
C GLY A 32 11.27 0.12 -7.09
N SER A 33 11.09 0.28 -5.78
CA SER A 33 12.18 0.66 -4.88
C SER A 33 13.06 -0.54 -4.50
N GLN A 34 14.37 -0.29 -4.38
CA GLN A 34 15.31 -1.24 -3.80
C GLN A 34 15.65 -0.78 -2.37
N ILE A 35 15.39 -1.64 -1.40
CA ILE A 35 15.46 -1.31 0.03
C ILE A 35 16.39 -2.30 0.73
N ASP A 36 17.04 -1.84 1.80
CA ASP A 36 17.74 -2.71 2.73
C ASP A 36 16.77 -3.69 3.39
N ALA A 37 17.02 -5.00 3.23
CA ALA A 37 16.19 -6.05 3.78
C ALA A 37 16.15 -6.00 5.31
N GLU A 38 17.18 -5.45 5.97
CA GLU A 38 17.23 -5.33 7.43
C GLU A 38 16.38 -4.18 7.98
N ALA A 39 16.00 -3.22 7.13
CA ALA A 39 15.36 -1.97 7.53
C ALA A 39 14.22 -1.55 6.60
N VAL A 40 13.26 -2.45 6.40
CA VAL A 40 12.11 -2.19 5.52
C VAL A 40 11.04 -1.41 6.28
N GLU A 41 10.75 -0.19 5.81
CA GLU A 41 9.72 0.65 6.41
C GLU A 41 8.33 0.32 5.88
N PHE A 42 7.41 0.07 6.80
CA PHE A 42 5.97 0.00 6.56
C PHE A 42 5.33 1.24 7.14
N ARG A 43 4.69 2.05 6.29
CA ARG A 43 4.03 3.29 6.68
C ARG A 43 2.72 3.44 5.93
N GLY A 44 1.69 3.93 6.62
CA GLY A 44 0.40 4.16 6.01
C GLY A 44 -0.62 4.67 7.02
N TRP A 45 -1.88 4.61 6.64
CA TRP A 45 -3.01 4.90 7.50
C TRP A 45 -4.20 4.00 7.17
N VAL A 46 -5.08 3.80 8.15
CA VAL A 46 -6.25 2.92 8.02
C VAL A 46 -7.41 3.43 8.85
N LEU A 47 -8.59 3.47 8.23
CA LEU A 47 -9.85 3.83 8.85
C LEU A 47 -10.82 2.67 8.76
N GLY A 48 -11.34 2.25 9.91
CA GLY A 48 -12.43 1.30 9.98
C GLY A 48 -13.78 1.94 9.68
N LYS A 49 -14.72 1.16 9.15
CA LYS A 49 -16.05 1.64 8.74
C LYS A 49 -17.02 1.71 9.91
N MET A 50 -17.18 0.60 10.62
CA MET A 50 -18.07 0.49 11.80
C MET A 50 -17.30 0.39 13.11
N SER A 51 -16.11 -0.19 13.05
CA SER A 51 -15.23 -0.41 14.19
C SER A 51 -13.86 0.17 13.85
N PRO A 52 -13.24 0.98 14.73
CA PRO A 52 -11.97 1.65 14.42
C PRO A 52 -10.83 0.63 14.28
N ALA A 53 -9.91 0.91 13.36
CA ALA A 53 -8.69 0.16 13.22
C ALA A 53 -7.74 0.48 14.38
N ILE A 54 -7.23 -0.55 15.06
CA ILE A 54 -6.38 -0.42 16.24
C ILE A 54 -4.94 -0.86 15.98
N ALA A 55 -4.74 -1.74 14.99
CA ALA A 55 -3.44 -2.25 14.61
C ALA A 55 -3.41 -2.70 13.15
N VAL A 56 -2.22 -2.91 12.62
CA VAL A 56 -1.93 -3.50 11.32
C VAL A 56 -0.98 -4.68 11.51
N GLU A 57 -1.25 -5.80 10.87
CA GLU A 57 -0.38 -6.98 10.87
C GLU A 57 0.29 -7.18 9.51
N VAL A 58 1.59 -7.41 9.55
CA VAL A 58 2.37 -7.84 8.40
C VAL A 58 2.60 -9.34 8.51
N VAL A 59 2.11 -10.08 7.52
CA VAL A 59 2.15 -11.54 7.47
C VAL A 59 2.94 -11.99 6.26
N ALA A 60 3.83 -12.97 6.44
CA ALA A 60 4.56 -13.63 5.36
C ALA A 60 4.52 -15.13 5.57
N GLN A 61 4.34 -15.91 4.50
CA GLN A 61 4.37 -17.38 4.55
C GLN A 61 3.42 -17.96 5.64
N GLY A 62 2.27 -17.30 5.87
CA GLY A 62 1.29 -17.70 6.90
C GLY A 62 1.67 -17.39 8.35
N ARG A 63 2.77 -16.65 8.58
CA ARG A 63 3.24 -16.25 9.92
C ARG A 63 3.14 -14.74 10.10
N VAL A 64 2.68 -14.31 11.28
CA VAL A 64 2.71 -12.89 11.66
C VAL A 64 4.15 -12.49 11.93
N LEU A 65 4.67 -11.55 11.14
CA LEU A 65 6.01 -11.00 11.32
C LEU A 65 6.00 -9.87 12.35
N LYS A 66 4.98 -9.00 12.27
CA LYS A 66 4.84 -7.84 13.15
C LYS A 66 3.39 -7.39 13.23
N THR A 67 2.98 -7.02 14.43
CA THR A 67 1.77 -6.23 14.70
C THR A 67 2.20 -4.79 15.03
N ILE A 68 1.61 -3.81 14.34
CA ILE A 68 1.96 -2.39 14.38
C ILE A 68 0.74 -1.64 14.90
N ALA A 69 0.90 -0.82 15.95
CA ALA A 69 -0.19 -0.02 16.48
C ALA A 69 -0.62 1.08 15.49
N VAL A 70 -1.93 1.34 15.42
CA VAL A 70 -2.50 2.49 14.69
C VAL A 70 -2.69 3.63 15.68
N ASN A 71 -1.68 4.49 15.77
CA ASN A 71 -1.65 5.61 16.71
C ASN A 71 -0.77 6.78 16.23
N VAL A 72 -0.36 6.78 14.96
CA VAL A 72 0.49 7.82 14.39
C VAL A 72 -0.38 8.99 13.91
N PRO A 73 -0.04 10.24 14.26
CA PRO A 73 -0.81 11.40 13.84
C PRO A 73 -0.92 11.55 12.31
N ARG A 74 -2.14 11.80 11.82
CA ARG A 74 -2.46 12.08 10.41
C ARG A 74 -3.48 13.23 10.31
N PRO A 75 -3.05 14.49 10.52
CA PRO A 75 -3.95 15.64 10.44
C PRO A 75 -4.57 15.81 9.03
N ASP A 76 -3.85 15.38 7.99
CA ASP A 76 -4.32 15.34 6.61
C ASP A 76 -5.51 14.37 6.42
N VAL A 77 -5.47 13.22 7.10
CA VAL A 77 -6.58 12.26 7.10
C VAL A 77 -7.77 12.79 7.89
N LEU A 78 -7.54 13.48 9.02
CA LEU A 78 -8.62 14.14 9.77
C LEU A 78 -9.35 15.19 8.94
N ILE A 79 -8.63 15.98 8.15
CA ILE A 79 -9.24 16.98 7.25
C ILE A 79 -10.11 16.31 6.19
N SER A 80 -9.65 15.18 5.64
CA SER A 80 -10.40 14.42 4.62
C SER A 80 -11.59 13.64 5.18
N TYR A 81 -11.50 13.20 6.44
CA TYR A 81 -12.50 12.38 7.12
C TYR A 81 -12.88 12.94 8.51
N PRO A 82 -13.40 14.17 8.60
CA PRO A 82 -13.69 14.83 9.87
C PRO A 82 -14.78 14.13 10.70
N GLN A 83 -15.60 13.29 10.07
CA GLN A 83 -16.64 12.50 10.71
C GLN A 83 -16.12 11.27 11.46
N VAL A 84 -14.86 10.89 11.26
CA VAL A 84 -14.25 9.73 11.93
C VAL A 84 -13.38 10.23 13.08
N ALA A 85 -13.78 9.92 14.32
CA ALA A 85 -13.12 10.43 15.52
C ALA A 85 -11.63 10.08 15.58
N GLU A 86 -11.25 8.88 15.14
CA GLU A 86 -9.89 8.37 15.17
C GLU A 86 -9.05 8.79 13.94
N ALA A 87 -9.62 9.54 12.98
CA ALA A 87 -8.93 9.88 11.75
C ALA A 87 -7.59 10.60 11.99
N GLY A 88 -7.53 11.45 13.02
CA GLY A 88 -6.33 12.20 13.37
C GLY A 88 -5.16 11.36 13.89
N ILE A 89 -5.39 10.09 14.27
CA ILE A 89 -4.37 9.15 14.78
C ILE A 89 -4.37 7.82 14.02
N SER A 90 -4.94 7.81 12.81
CA SER A 90 -5.15 6.63 11.97
C SER A 90 -3.88 6.09 11.31
N GLY A 91 -2.72 6.71 11.55
CA GLY A 91 -1.47 6.31 10.94
C GLY A 91 -0.82 5.12 11.64
N PHE A 92 0.01 4.41 10.90
CA PHE A 92 0.91 3.39 11.42
C PHE A 92 2.30 3.54 10.80
N ARG A 93 3.33 3.15 11.54
CA ARG A 93 4.72 3.16 11.08
C ARG A 93 5.55 2.12 11.83
N ALA A 94 6.28 1.28 11.11
CA ALA A 94 7.29 0.40 11.69
C ALA A 94 8.39 0.09 10.70
N THR A 95 9.55 -0.30 11.24
CA THR A 95 10.66 -0.85 10.46
C THR A 95 10.81 -2.32 10.81
N LEU A 96 10.89 -3.18 9.79
CA LEU A 96 11.01 -4.63 9.93
C LEU A 96 12.30 -5.11 9.28
N ASP A 97 12.97 -6.06 9.95
CA ASP A 97 14.02 -6.87 9.37
C ASP A 97 13.39 -8.06 8.63
N LEU A 98 13.45 -8.02 7.30
CA LEU A 98 13.00 -9.07 6.40
C LEU A 98 14.17 -9.90 5.84
N SER A 99 15.40 -9.64 6.25
CA SER A 99 16.62 -10.29 5.71
C SER A 99 16.60 -11.81 5.86
N LYS A 100 15.97 -12.32 6.92
CA LYS A 100 15.82 -13.75 7.23
C LYS A 100 14.50 -14.36 6.74
N ILE A 101 13.62 -13.56 6.17
CA ILE A 101 12.28 -13.98 5.72
C ILE A 101 12.24 -14.11 4.20
N ILE A 102 12.87 -13.17 3.48
CA ILE A 102 12.84 -13.14 2.01
C ILE A 102 13.99 -13.99 1.47
N ASP A 103 13.69 -15.09 0.78
CA ASP A 103 14.74 -15.98 0.25
C ASP A 103 14.97 -15.82 -1.25
N GLN A 104 13.88 -15.68 -2.02
CA GLN A 104 13.98 -15.44 -3.47
C GLN A 104 12.92 -14.42 -3.88
N GLN A 105 11.67 -14.82 -3.84
CA GLN A 105 10.53 -14.00 -4.13
C GLN A 105 9.41 -14.43 -3.18
N ASP A 106 8.92 -13.47 -2.41
CA ASP A 106 7.98 -13.70 -1.34
C ASP A 106 6.86 -12.68 -1.41
N GLN A 107 5.72 -13.06 -0.83
CA GLN A 107 4.55 -12.19 -0.73
C GLN A 107 4.27 -11.88 0.73
N LEU A 108 4.20 -10.58 1.02
CA LEU A 108 3.74 -10.06 2.29
C LEU A 108 2.28 -9.68 2.16
N THR A 109 1.49 -10.01 3.16
CA THR A 109 0.08 -9.60 3.25
C THR A 109 -0.08 -8.70 4.45
N ILE A 110 -0.75 -7.57 4.25
CA ILE A 110 -1.02 -6.57 5.26
C ILE A 110 -2.49 -6.68 5.65
N TYR A 111 -2.76 -6.87 6.93
CA TYR A 111 -4.10 -6.91 7.51
C TYR A 111 -4.32 -5.72 8.44
N GLY A 112 -5.52 -5.17 8.45
CA GLY A 112 -5.99 -4.27 9.50
C GLY A 112 -6.71 -5.07 10.58
N ILE A 113 -6.36 -4.84 11.84
CA ILE A 113 -7.11 -5.31 13.00
C ILE A 113 -8.04 -4.21 13.46
N LEU A 114 -9.33 -4.50 13.45
CA LEU A 114 -10.36 -3.61 14.01
C LEU A 114 -10.57 -3.90 15.50
N ARG A 115 -11.16 -2.94 16.23
CA ARG A 115 -11.43 -3.08 17.66
C ARG A 115 -12.38 -4.24 17.99
N ASP A 116 -13.21 -4.65 17.04
CA ASP A 116 -14.08 -5.83 17.16
C ASP A 116 -13.35 -7.15 16.90
N GLN A 117 -12.02 -7.11 16.77
CA GLN A 117 -11.11 -8.22 16.48
C GLN A 117 -11.22 -8.76 15.04
N SER A 118 -11.95 -8.09 14.16
CA SER A 118 -11.97 -8.43 12.74
C SER A 118 -10.61 -8.19 12.09
N LEU A 119 -10.15 -9.18 11.32
CA LEU A 119 -8.98 -9.08 10.45
C LEU A 119 -9.42 -8.81 9.03
N VAL A 120 -9.07 -7.63 8.49
CA VAL A 120 -9.43 -7.23 7.13
C VAL A 120 -8.17 -7.12 6.29
N LYS A 121 -8.10 -7.84 5.18
CA LYS A 121 -6.95 -7.78 4.27
C LYS A 121 -6.92 -6.41 3.57
N MET A 122 -5.79 -5.72 3.67
CA MET A 122 -5.61 -4.36 3.16
C MET A 122 -4.76 -4.33 1.89
N ALA A 123 -3.61 -5.00 1.90
CA ALA A 123 -2.68 -4.93 0.78
C ALA A 123 -1.84 -6.20 0.66
N GLU A 124 -1.29 -6.41 -0.53
CA GLU A 124 -0.27 -7.40 -0.81
C GLU A 124 0.97 -6.70 -1.35
N VAL A 125 2.14 -7.08 -0.84
CA VAL A 125 3.42 -6.56 -1.30
C VAL A 125 4.25 -7.75 -1.78
N ARG A 126 4.63 -7.72 -3.06
CA ARG A 126 5.53 -8.71 -3.65
C ARG A 126 6.94 -8.17 -3.59
N VAL A 127 7.83 -8.94 -2.99
CA VAL A 127 9.23 -8.57 -2.84
C VAL A 127 10.11 -9.66 -3.44
N LYS A 128 11.26 -9.25 -3.96
CA LYS A 128 12.27 -10.15 -4.49
C LYS A 128 13.62 -9.83 -3.87
N LEU A 129 14.43 -10.84 -3.63
CA LEU A 129 15.83 -10.67 -3.32
C LEU A 129 16.52 -9.93 -4.47
N GLY A 130 17.05 -8.75 -4.18
CA GLY A 130 17.86 -7.98 -5.11
C GLY A 130 19.15 -8.75 -5.37
N SER A 131 19.43 -9.01 -6.64
CA SER A 131 20.77 -9.46 -7.03
C SER A 131 21.74 -8.30 -6.83
N ASP A 132 22.86 -8.54 -6.14
CA ASP A 132 23.95 -7.58 -5.94
C ASP A 132 24.36 -6.99 -7.30
N SER A 133 23.78 -5.85 -7.67
CA SER A 133 24.24 -5.07 -8.81
C SER A 133 25.26 -4.07 -8.26
N SER A 134 26.43 -4.59 -7.88
CA SER A 134 27.64 -3.80 -7.95
C SER A 134 27.94 -3.55 -9.43
N ILE A 135 27.25 -2.60 -10.07
CA ILE A 135 27.77 -1.51 -10.93
C ILE A 135 26.58 -0.58 -11.23
N MET A 136 26.63 0.65 -10.71
CA MET A 136 26.37 1.90 -11.46
C MET A 136 26.66 3.07 -10.51
N GLY A 137 27.96 3.36 -10.37
CA GLY A 137 28.36 4.72 -10.07
C GLY A 137 28.10 5.56 -11.31
N VAL A 138 27.11 6.45 -11.23
CA VAL A 138 27.17 7.73 -11.94
C VAL A 138 26.82 8.78 -10.91
N ALA A 139 27.81 9.61 -10.59
CA ALA A 139 27.60 10.81 -9.80
C ALA A 139 26.44 11.61 -10.40
N LEU A 140 25.47 11.98 -9.56
CA LEU A 140 24.47 12.99 -9.88
C LEU A 140 25.20 14.24 -10.39
N PRO A 141 24.95 14.72 -11.62
CA PRO A 141 24.99 16.16 -11.83
C PRO A 141 23.88 16.73 -10.95
N GLN A 142 24.20 17.70 -10.10
CA GLN A 142 23.16 18.46 -9.42
C GLN A 142 22.25 19.09 -10.49
N GLN A 143 21.01 18.63 -10.56
CA GLN A 143 19.89 19.32 -11.21
C GLN A 143 18.65 19.13 -10.34
N ASP A 144 18.46 20.10 -9.46
CA ASP A 144 17.22 20.84 -9.23
C ASP A 144 15.89 20.06 -9.35
N ALA A 145 15.25 19.88 -8.19
CA ALA A 145 13.80 19.96 -7.96
C ALA A 145 12.84 19.56 -9.11
N ASP A 146 12.58 18.25 -9.32
CA ASP A 146 11.39 17.83 -10.10
C ASP A 146 10.77 16.47 -9.72
N SER A 147 11.18 15.83 -8.62
CA SER A 147 10.76 14.46 -8.27
C SER A 147 9.33 14.31 -7.71
N GLY A 148 8.54 15.39 -7.67
CA GLY A 148 7.15 15.36 -7.19
C GLY A 148 6.11 15.12 -8.28
N LEU A 149 6.38 15.58 -9.51
CA LEU A 149 5.38 15.61 -10.58
C LEU A 149 5.26 14.28 -11.31
N GLU A 150 6.35 13.53 -11.47
CA GLU A 150 6.38 12.26 -12.20
C GLU A 150 5.60 11.15 -11.47
N GLY A 151 5.73 11.08 -10.14
CA GLY A 151 4.93 10.17 -9.31
C GLY A 151 3.43 10.50 -9.30
N ILE A 152 3.08 11.79 -9.38
CA ILE A 152 1.70 12.26 -9.51
C ILE A 152 1.15 11.95 -10.91
N GLN A 153 1.95 12.14 -11.96
CA GLN A 153 1.58 11.78 -13.34
C GLN A 153 1.31 10.28 -13.48
N LEU A 154 2.15 9.42 -12.90
CA LEU A 154 1.94 7.96 -12.90
C LEU A 154 0.64 7.56 -12.17
N LYS A 155 0.34 8.20 -11.03
CA LYS A 155 -0.93 7.98 -10.32
C LYS A 155 -2.14 8.45 -11.14
N LEU A 156 -2.05 9.62 -11.78
CA LEU A 156 -3.10 10.15 -12.65
C LEU A 156 -3.36 9.27 -13.87
N GLN A 157 -2.30 8.76 -14.52
CA GLN A 157 -2.44 7.86 -15.67
C GLN A 157 -3.13 6.55 -15.29
N ARG A 158 -2.84 5.99 -14.12
CA ARG A 158 -3.53 4.79 -13.61
C ARG A 158 -5.01 5.06 -13.35
N ILE A 159 -5.34 6.17 -12.70
CA ILE A 159 -6.73 6.58 -12.44
C ILE A 159 -7.48 6.83 -13.77
N GLN A 160 -6.83 7.46 -14.76
CA GLN A 160 -7.41 7.66 -16.08
C GLN A 160 -7.67 6.35 -16.80
N ALA A 161 -6.73 5.39 -16.74
CA ALA A 161 -6.92 4.08 -17.36
C ALA A 161 -8.09 3.30 -16.73
N ASP A 162 -8.25 3.37 -15.40
CA ASP A 162 -9.38 2.75 -14.71
C ASP A 162 -10.71 3.43 -15.01
N LEU A 163 -10.72 4.77 -15.12
CA LEU A 163 -11.90 5.53 -15.51
C LEU A 163 -12.36 5.18 -16.93
N GLU A 164 -11.43 5.06 -17.89
CA GLU A 164 -11.77 4.68 -19.27
C GLU A 164 -12.30 3.25 -19.34
N ARG A 165 -11.70 2.31 -18.60
CA ARG A 165 -12.24 0.94 -18.49
C ARG A 165 -13.65 0.92 -17.91
N SER A 166 -13.91 1.73 -16.89
CA SER A 166 -15.24 1.85 -16.29
C SER A 166 -16.26 2.46 -17.27
N LYS A 167 -15.89 3.49 -18.03
CA LYS A 167 -16.76 4.09 -19.07
C LYS A 167 -17.12 3.09 -20.17
N VAL A 168 -16.15 2.33 -20.66
CA VAL A 168 -16.38 1.30 -21.67
C VAL A 168 -17.34 0.24 -21.12
N PHE A 169 -17.11 -0.24 -19.90
CA PHE A 169 -18.00 -1.20 -19.25
C PHE A 169 -19.44 -0.69 -19.13
N VAL A 170 -19.63 0.53 -18.64
CA VAL A 170 -20.96 1.16 -18.51
C VAL A 170 -21.62 1.33 -19.88
N HIS A 171 -20.86 1.72 -20.91
CA HIS A 171 -21.38 1.82 -22.27
C HIS A 171 -21.85 0.45 -22.79
N THR A 172 -21.02 -0.58 -22.65
CA THR A 172 -21.38 -1.95 -23.05
C THR A 172 -22.63 -2.46 -22.34
N VAL A 173 -22.78 -2.20 -21.05
CA VAL A 173 -23.99 -2.57 -20.29
C VAL A 173 -25.22 -1.83 -20.80
N LYS A 174 -25.11 -0.52 -21.07
CA LYS A 174 -26.21 0.29 -21.64
C LYS A 174 -26.64 -0.20 -23.03
N THR A 175 -25.68 -0.49 -23.91
CA THR A 175 -25.97 -1.01 -25.25
C THR A 175 -26.65 -2.38 -25.20
N ASN A 176 -26.22 -3.26 -24.28
CA ASN A 176 -26.86 -4.56 -24.09
C ASN A 176 -28.27 -4.48 -23.49
N LEU A 177 -28.57 -3.44 -22.69
CA LEU A 177 -29.92 -3.17 -22.19
C LEU A 177 -30.84 -2.63 -23.28
N GLN A 178 -30.33 -1.75 -24.16
CA GLN A 178 -31.10 -1.21 -25.29
C GLN A 178 -31.41 -2.26 -26.35
N ASN A 179 -30.51 -3.23 -26.59
CA ASN A 179 -30.72 -4.31 -27.56
C ASN A 179 -31.59 -5.47 -27.03
N ARG A 180 -32.05 -5.40 -25.77
CA ARG A 180 -32.93 -6.40 -25.12
C ARG A 180 -34.38 -5.91 -24.97
N THR A 181 -34.72 -4.77 -25.58
CA THR A 181 -36.10 -4.26 -25.71
C THR A 181 -36.51 -4.34 -27.18
#